data_AF-A0A830I1R5-F1
#
_entry.id   AF-A0A830I1R5-F1
#
_cell.length_a   1.000
_cell.length_b   1.000
_cell.length_c   1.000
_cell.angle_alpha   90.00
_cell.angle_beta   90.00
_cell.angle_gamma   90.00
#
_symmetry.space_group_name_H-M   'P 1'
#
loop_
_entity.id
_entity.type
_entity.pdbx_description
1 polymer ?
#
loop_
_entity_poly.entity_id
_entity_poly.type
_entity_poly.pdbx_seq_one_letter_code
_entity_poly.pdbx_strand_id
1 'polypeptide(L)'
;MMAYRQLRPCATPTATARLNRVTEPIQKIRSRITESAWHRSRCAISPCTGSTTTTSGNVCTRASPGEVLAVSTDLVEPVFSTFQLFFLLPFPLMVFLPQNDVTKAIMQSPVVPTVAALLFLTELVTGTVVDYSTTETGAFDAEAWQTDASMLLTEAVKSTSAMREFALSRQHYVGQDWLHVCSWDLIGAVVIYRDGLEKSVTTRHSVLLCQVLGPVGWISHALTTSLTRALRGEARGS
;
A
#
# COMPACT_ATOMS: atom_id res chain seq x y z
N MET A 1 12.11 -8.57 81.57
CA MET A 1 11.13 -7.67 80.95
C MET A 1 11.78 -6.32 80.75
N MET A 2 12.32 -6.06 79.56
CA MET A 2 12.94 -4.78 79.21
C MET A 2 12.46 -4.36 77.83
N ALA A 3 11.88 -3.17 77.77
CA ALA A 3 11.34 -2.53 76.59
C ALA A 3 12.47 -2.11 75.65
N TYR A 4 12.38 -2.47 74.37
CA TYR A 4 13.23 -1.93 73.32
C TYR A 4 12.42 -1.03 72.39
N ARG A 5 12.92 0.19 72.27
CA ARG A 5 12.36 1.38 71.62
C ARG A 5 12.46 1.20 70.10
N GLN A 6 11.34 1.34 69.39
CA GLN A 6 11.28 1.36 67.92
C GLN A 6 12.12 2.52 67.36
N LEU A 7 13.20 2.21 66.65
CA LEU A 7 13.99 3.16 65.87
C LEU A 7 13.37 3.27 64.47
N ARG A 8 12.98 4.50 64.08
CA ARG A 8 12.53 4.82 62.72
C ARG A 8 13.73 4.83 61.78
N PRO A 9 13.70 4.15 60.63
CA PRO A 9 14.66 4.40 59.56
C PRO A 9 14.33 5.72 58.83
N CYS A 10 15.39 6.47 58.54
CA CYS A 10 15.42 7.70 57.75
C CYS A 10 14.74 7.52 56.38
N ALA A 11 13.86 8.44 56.02
CA ALA A 11 13.30 8.53 54.68
C ALA A 11 14.38 9.03 53.70
N THR A 12 14.80 8.18 52.77
CA THR A 12 15.54 8.57 51.56
C THR A 12 14.57 9.23 50.58
N PRO A 13 14.87 10.42 50.03
CA PRO A 13 14.05 11.00 48.99
C PRO A 13 14.22 10.21 47.69
N THR A 14 13.12 9.61 47.25
CA THR A 14 12.96 8.83 46.03
C THR A 14 13.32 9.67 44.80
N ALA A 15 14.04 9.07 43.85
CA ALA A 15 14.49 9.66 42.58
C ALA A 15 13.37 10.23 41.69
N THR A 16 12.10 9.99 42.02
CA THR A 16 10.91 10.56 41.38
C THR A 16 10.75 12.07 41.60
N ALA A 17 11.29 12.64 42.68
CA ALA A 17 11.21 14.09 42.93
C ALA A 17 12.15 14.92 42.03
N ARG A 18 13.20 14.31 41.45
CA ARG A 18 14.17 14.99 40.58
C ARG A 18 13.71 15.10 39.13
N LEU A 19 12.90 14.16 38.65
CA LEU A 19 12.35 14.15 37.28
C LEU A 19 11.20 15.15 37.09
N ASN A 20 10.39 15.37 38.13
CA ASN A 20 9.30 16.36 38.07
C ASN A 20 9.80 17.82 38.10
N ARG A 21 11.01 18.08 38.60
CA ARG A 21 11.61 19.43 38.64
C ARG A 21 12.19 19.87 37.28
N VAL A 22 12.42 18.94 36.35
CA VAL A 22 12.97 19.22 35.02
C VAL A 22 11.87 19.32 33.95
N THR A 23 10.68 18.77 34.20
CA THR A 23 9.57 18.72 33.23
C THR A 23 8.64 19.94 33.29
N GLU A 24 8.50 20.62 34.44
CA GLU A 24 7.70 21.85 34.53
C GLU A 24 8.22 23.04 33.67
N PRO A 25 9.53 23.31 33.55
CA PRO A 25 10.02 24.41 32.72
C PRO A 25 9.76 24.19 31.22
N ILE A 26 9.78 22.93 30.76
CA ILE A 26 9.68 22.58 29.33
C ILE A 26 8.24 22.73 28.83
N GLN A 27 7.23 22.36 29.62
CA GLN A 27 5.83 22.59 29.25
C GLN A 27 5.48 24.08 29.22
N LYS A 28 6.05 24.89 30.12
CA LYS A 28 5.84 26.34 30.17
C LYS A 28 6.53 27.11 29.02
N ILE A 29 7.57 26.53 28.41
CA ILE A 29 8.21 27.06 27.20
C ILE A 29 7.40 26.67 25.95
N ARG A 30 6.89 25.42 25.88
CA ARG A 30 6.06 24.96 24.75
C ARG A 30 4.76 25.77 24.62
N SER A 31 4.10 26.12 25.73
CA SER A 31 2.87 26.93 25.69
C SER A 31 3.10 28.38 25.24
N ARG A 32 4.26 28.98 25.56
CA ARG A 32 4.63 30.34 25.11
C ARG A 32 4.99 30.41 23.62
N ILE A 33 5.53 29.32 23.05
CA ILE A 33 5.83 29.25 21.61
C ILE A 33 4.53 29.11 20.81
N THR A 34 3.54 28.37 21.32
CA THR A 34 2.24 28.22 20.63
C THR A 34 1.39 29.50 20.67
N GLU A 35 1.42 30.29 21.76
CA GLU A 35 0.67 31.57 21.82
C GLU A 35 1.31 32.68 20.98
N SER A 36 2.64 32.74 20.89
CA SER A 36 3.36 33.79 20.12
C SER A 36 3.45 33.52 18.61
N ALA A 37 3.15 32.30 18.17
CA ALA A 37 2.96 31.97 16.75
C ALA A 37 1.51 32.24 16.30
N TRP A 38 0.53 32.10 17.19
CA TRP A 38 -0.88 32.36 16.89
C TRP A 38 -1.23 33.86 16.79
N HIS A 39 -0.56 34.72 17.58
CA HIS A 39 -0.80 36.16 17.56
C HIS A 39 -0.13 36.93 16.41
N ARG A 40 0.80 36.32 15.65
CA ARG A 40 1.46 36.97 14.51
C ARG A 40 0.74 36.82 13.17
N SER A 41 -0.28 35.97 13.10
CA SER A 41 -1.02 35.66 11.86
C SER A 41 -2.36 36.41 11.73
N ARG A 42 -2.68 37.34 12.64
CA ARG A 42 -3.91 38.17 12.60
C ARG A 42 -3.66 39.69 12.69
N CYS A 43 -2.64 40.18 12.01
CA CYS A 43 -2.49 41.62 11.75
C CYS A 43 -2.13 41.85 10.27
N ALA A 44 -3.11 41.72 9.37
CA ALA A 44 -3.14 42.42 8.08
C ALA A 44 -4.50 42.25 7.38
N ILE A 45 -5.61 42.57 8.05
CA ILE A 45 -6.86 42.91 7.36
C ILE A 45 -7.40 44.15 8.05
N SER A 46 -6.97 45.32 7.56
CA SER A 46 -7.58 46.60 7.91
C SER A 46 -8.66 46.92 6.87
N PRO A 47 -9.85 47.41 7.26
CA PRO A 47 -10.87 47.83 6.31
C PRO A 47 -10.52 49.24 5.77
N CYS A 48 -10.22 49.33 4.48
CA CYS A 48 -10.04 50.61 3.80
C CYS A 48 -11.40 51.24 3.50
N THR A 49 -11.79 52.25 4.28
CA THR A 49 -12.75 53.28 3.86
C THR A 49 -11.99 54.51 3.39
N GLY A 50 -12.15 54.90 2.11
CA GLY A 50 -11.64 56.18 1.59
C GLY A 50 -11.44 56.23 0.08
N SER A 51 -12.36 56.93 -0.58
CA SER A 51 -12.36 57.52 -1.94
C SER A 51 -11.08 57.60 -2.79
N THR A 52 -11.23 57.16 -4.04
CA THR A 52 -10.79 57.77 -5.33
C THR A 52 -9.33 58.24 -5.48
N THR A 53 -8.50 57.45 -6.19
CA THR A 53 -7.77 57.91 -7.40
C THR A 53 -7.15 56.74 -8.17
N THR A 54 -7.31 56.78 -9.48
CA THR A 54 -6.69 55.95 -10.53
C THR A 54 -5.17 55.94 -10.43
N THR A 55 -4.51 54.78 -10.59
CA THR A 55 -3.32 54.55 -11.48
C THR A 55 -2.87 53.09 -11.39
N SER A 56 -2.85 52.44 -12.56
CA SER A 56 -2.00 51.32 -13.01
C SER A 56 -1.05 50.67 -11.99
N GLY A 57 -1.22 49.35 -11.76
CA GLY A 57 -0.23 48.55 -11.04
C GLY A 57 -0.61 47.07 -10.92
N ASN A 58 -0.08 46.26 -11.84
CA ASN A 58 0.34 44.86 -11.70
C ASN A 58 -0.57 43.91 -10.88
N VAL A 59 -1.37 43.13 -11.60
CA VAL A 59 -1.99 41.90 -11.08
C VAL A 59 -0.88 40.91 -10.75
N CYS A 60 -0.59 40.75 -9.46
CA CYS A 60 0.14 39.58 -8.95
C CYS A 60 -0.76 38.35 -9.08
N THR A 61 -0.67 37.65 -10.22
CA THR A 61 -1.15 36.27 -10.31
C THR A 61 -0.26 35.40 -9.42
N ARG A 62 -0.70 35.15 -8.19
CA ARG A 62 -0.16 34.07 -7.37
C ARG A 62 -0.40 32.77 -8.16
N ALA A 63 0.67 32.17 -8.68
CA ALA A 63 0.63 30.84 -9.24
C ALA A 63 0.01 29.89 -8.21
N SER A 64 -1.10 29.27 -8.58
CA SER A 64 -1.74 28.21 -7.80
C SER A 64 -0.73 27.08 -7.57
N PRO A 65 -0.61 26.58 -6.32
CA PRO A 65 0.31 25.49 -6.02
C PRO A 65 -0.20 24.21 -6.69
N GLY A 66 0.51 23.75 -7.72
CA GLY A 66 0.37 22.44 -8.36
C GLY A 66 -1.01 22.19 -8.99
N GLU A 67 -1.05 21.97 -10.30
CA GLU A 67 -2.12 21.16 -10.87
C GLU A 67 -2.07 19.79 -10.19
N VAL A 68 -2.88 19.62 -9.14
CA VAL A 68 -3.25 18.28 -8.67
C VAL A 68 -3.96 17.66 -9.85
N LEU A 69 -3.39 16.58 -10.40
CA LEU A 69 -4.03 15.78 -11.43
C LEU A 69 -5.39 15.35 -10.87
N ALA A 70 -6.46 16.02 -11.29
CA ALA A 70 -7.80 15.71 -10.85
C ALA A 70 -8.17 14.35 -11.44
N VAL A 71 -7.95 13.29 -10.68
CA VAL A 71 -8.39 11.95 -11.02
C VAL A 71 -9.88 11.87 -10.71
N SER A 72 -10.70 11.71 -11.74
CA SER A 72 -12.14 11.52 -11.59
C SER A 72 -12.41 10.20 -10.84
N THR A 73 -13.19 10.28 -9.77
CA THR A 73 -13.64 9.11 -8.99
C THR A 73 -14.42 8.11 -9.84
N ASP A 74 -15.04 8.58 -10.93
CA ASP A 74 -15.78 7.78 -11.91
C ASP A 74 -14.94 6.69 -12.60
N LEU A 75 -13.60 6.76 -12.54
CA LEU A 75 -12.70 5.82 -13.21
C LEU A 75 -12.35 4.58 -12.37
N VAL A 76 -12.57 4.58 -11.06
CA VAL A 76 -12.12 3.47 -10.20
C VAL A 76 -12.81 2.16 -10.56
N GLU A 77 -14.14 2.12 -10.48
CA GLU A 77 -14.90 0.90 -10.71
C GLU A 77 -14.66 0.31 -12.13
N PRO A 78 -14.61 1.14 -13.19
CA PRO A 78 -14.18 0.69 -14.51
C PRO A 78 -12.75 0.13 -14.54
N VAL A 79 -11.78 0.75 -13.87
CA VAL A 79 -10.39 0.28 -13.82
C VAL A 79 -10.30 -1.06 -13.09
N PHE A 80 -10.93 -1.18 -11.92
CA PHE A 80 -11.01 -2.42 -11.16
C PHE A 80 -11.66 -3.55 -11.99
N SER A 81 -12.78 -3.27 -12.63
CA SER A 81 -13.49 -4.24 -13.49
C SER A 81 -12.67 -4.66 -14.70
N THR A 82 -12.00 -3.70 -15.34
CA THR A 82 -11.11 -3.95 -16.49
C THR A 82 -9.92 -4.82 -16.08
N PHE A 83 -9.32 -4.53 -14.92
CA PHE A 83 -8.27 -5.37 -14.36
C PHE A 83 -8.76 -6.80 -14.15
N GLN A 84 -9.92 -6.99 -13.51
CA GLN A 84 -10.42 -8.33 -13.21
C GLN A 84 -10.63 -9.15 -14.49
N LEU A 85 -11.15 -8.52 -15.55
CA LEU A 85 -11.30 -9.16 -16.85
C LEU A 85 -9.93 -9.51 -17.47
N PHE A 86 -8.99 -8.56 -17.45
CA PHE A 86 -7.64 -8.76 -17.97
C PHE A 86 -6.88 -9.85 -17.21
N PHE A 87 -7.07 -9.94 -15.90
CA PHE A 87 -6.48 -10.94 -15.03
C PHE A 87 -7.02 -12.33 -15.32
N LEU A 88 -8.34 -12.49 -15.45
CA LEU A 88 -8.96 -13.81 -15.61
C LEU A 88 -8.77 -14.39 -17.01
N LEU A 89 -8.68 -13.57 -18.05
CA LEU A 89 -8.67 -14.03 -19.44
C LEU A 89 -7.44 -14.88 -19.85
N PRO A 90 -6.21 -14.60 -19.39
CA PRO A 90 -5.02 -15.43 -19.66
C PRO A 90 -5.11 -16.88 -19.17
N PHE A 91 -5.77 -17.14 -18.04
CA PHE A 91 -5.81 -18.46 -17.42
C PHE A 91 -6.49 -19.55 -18.27
N PRO A 92 -7.72 -19.37 -18.79
CA PRO A 92 -8.32 -20.36 -19.68
C PRO A 92 -7.50 -20.58 -20.95
N LEU A 93 -6.81 -19.56 -21.48
CA LEU A 93 -5.89 -19.75 -22.61
C LEU A 93 -4.74 -20.68 -22.24
N MET A 94 -4.08 -20.47 -21.10
CA MET A 94 -2.99 -21.31 -20.62
C MET A 94 -3.43 -22.75 -20.28
N VAL A 95 -4.67 -22.95 -19.83
CA VAL A 95 -5.19 -24.26 -19.42
C VAL A 95 -5.73 -25.06 -20.60
N PHE A 96 -6.61 -24.46 -21.41
CA PHE A 96 -7.31 -25.16 -22.49
C PHE A 96 -6.54 -25.15 -23.82
N LEU A 97 -5.80 -24.07 -24.10
CA LEU A 97 -5.05 -23.89 -25.34
C LEU A 97 -3.54 -23.66 -25.10
N PRO A 98 -2.84 -24.53 -24.33
CA PRO A 98 -1.46 -24.29 -23.93
C PRO A 98 -0.46 -24.32 -25.09
N GLN A 99 -0.79 -25.01 -26.19
CA GLN A 99 0.13 -25.21 -27.32
C GLN A 99 -0.14 -24.30 -28.51
N ASN A 100 -1.20 -23.47 -28.46
CA ASN A 100 -1.55 -22.55 -29.53
C ASN A 100 -0.48 -21.44 -29.68
N ASP A 101 -0.14 -21.09 -30.91
CA ASP A 101 0.88 -20.08 -31.22
C ASP A 101 0.50 -18.70 -30.70
N VAL A 102 -0.80 -18.36 -30.71
CA VAL A 102 -1.31 -17.11 -30.13
C VAL A 102 -1.10 -17.08 -28.62
N THR A 103 -1.44 -18.17 -27.91
CA THR A 103 -1.24 -18.27 -26.46
C THR A 103 0.24 -18.12 -26.12
N LYS A 104 1.11 -18.83 -26.84
CA LYS A 104 2.57 -18.73 -26.67
C LYS A 104 3.06 -17.31 -26.90
N ALA A 105 2.66 -16.68 -28.00
CA ALA A 105 3.07 -15.31 -28.34
C ALA A 105 2.64 -14.29 -27.26
N ILE A 106 1.40 -14.36 -26.79
CA ILE A 106 0.90 -13.47 -25.72
C ILE A 106 1.65 -13.73 -24.42
N MET A 107 1.78 -14.99 -24.00
CA MET A 107 2.37 -15.32 -22.70
C MET A 107 3.89 -15.16 -22.67
N GLN A 108 4.60 -15.30 -23.80
CA GLN A 108 6.04 -15.05 -23.89
C GLN A 108 6.36 -13.55 -24.01
N SER A 109 5.39 -12.74 -24.43
CA SER A 109 5.52 -11.28 -24.46
C SER A 109 5.55 -10.67 -23.05
N PRO A 110 6.32 -9.59 -22.82
CA PRO A 110 6.24 -8.83 -21.58
C PRO A 110 4.92 -8.06 -21.42
N VAL A 111 4.06 -8.01 -22.45
CA VAL A 111 2.80 -7.25 -22.42
C VAL A 111 1.92 -7.63 -21.23
N VAL A 112 1.76 -8.92 -20.94
CA VAL A 112 0.89 -9.37 -19.83
C VAL A 112 1.33 -8.81 -18.48
N PRO A 113 2.58 -9.03 -18.01
CA PRO A 113 3.04 -8.46 -16.75
C PRO A 113 3.11 -6.94 -16.77
N THR A 114 3.45 -6.31 -17.91
CA THR A 114 3.49 -4.84 -18.00
C THR A 114 2.10 -4.23 -17.87
N VAL A 115 1.08 -4.75 -18.53
CA VAL A 115 -0.29 -4.24 -18.43
C VAL A 115 -0.85 -4.47 -17.03
N ALA A 116 -0.61 -5.64 -16.42
CA ALA A 116 -1.00 -5.90 -15.03
C ALA A 116 -0.38 -4.88 -14.07
N ALA A 117 0.93 -4.61 -14.21
CA ALA A 117 1.63 -3.62 -13.40
C ALA A 117 1.10 -2.20 -13.61
N LEU A 118 0.80 -1.81 -14.85
CA LEU A 118 0.24 -0.49 -15.16
C LEU A 118 -1.17 -0.30 -14.58
N LEU A 119 -2.02 -1.32 -14.67
CA LEU A 119 -3.37 -1.29 -14.10
C LEU A 119 -3.32 -1.25 -12.57
N PHE A 120 -2.43 -2.03 -11.95
CA PHE A 120 -2.19 -1.98 -10.52
C PHE A 120 -1.68 -0.61 -10.07
N LEU A 121 -0.72 -0.02 -10.79
CA LEU A 121 -0.23 1.33 -10.50
C LEU A 121 -1.32 2.39 -10.65
N THR A 122 -2.21 2.23 -11.64
CA THR A 122 -3.35 3.13 -11.82
C THR A 122 -4.27 3.06 -10.61
N GLU A 123 -4.62 1.85 -10.14
CA GLU A 123 -5.45 1.67 -8.94
C GLU A 123 -4.75 2.15 -7.65
N LEU A 124 -3.44 1.97 -7.57
CA LEU A 124 -2.65 2.46 -6.44
C LEU A 124 -2.72 3.99 -6.35
N VAL A 125 -2.62 4.67 -7.49
CA VAL A 125 -2.74 6.14 -7.54
C VAL A 125 -4.18 6.58 -7.29
N THR A 126 -5.18 5.95 -7.91
CA THR A 126 -6.59 6.34 -7.72
C THR A 126 -7.05 6.11 -6.28
N GLY A 127 -6.76 4.94 -5.69
CA GLY A 127 -7.16 4.63 -4.33
C GLY A 127 -6.40 5.40 -3.24
N THR A 128 -5.31 6.10 -3.59
CA THR A 128 -4.61 7.02 -2.65
C THR A 128 -5.10 8.46 -2.74
N VAL A 129 -5.79 8.84 -3.82
CA VAL A 129 -6.37 10.19 -4.01
C VAL A 129 -7.89 10.23 -3.88
N VAL A 130 -8.56 9.07 -3.93
CA VAL A 130 -10.01 8.94 -3.82
C VAL A 130 -10.36 8.30 -2.48
N ASP A 131 -11.11 9.02 -1.66
CA ASP A 131 -11.71 8.44 -0.46
C ASP A 131 -13.06 7.82 -0.84
N TYR A 132 -13.10 6.49 -0.98
CA TYR A 132 -14.30 5.75 -1.38
C TYR A 132 -15.49 5.93 -0.43
N SER A 133 -15.24 6.39 0.80
CA SER A 133 -16.28 6.61 1.80
C SER A 133 -17.08 7.91 1.57
N THR A 134 -16.48 8.91 0.93
CA THR A 134 -17.09 10.24 0.73
C THR A 134 -17.26 10.61 -0.74
N THR A 135 -16.68 9.84 -1.67
CA THR A 135 -16.66 10.14 -3.12
C THR A 135 -16.04 11.51 -3.44
N GLU A 136 -15.24 12.05 -2.52
CA GLU A 136 -14.52 13.30 -2.72
C GLU A 136 -13.13 13.01 -3.31
N THR A 137 -12.76 13.75 -4.35
CA THR A 137 -11.39 13.74 -4.88
C THR A 137 -10.50 14.51 -3.91
N GLY A 138 -9.67 13.80 -3.16
CA GLY A 138 -8.64 14.37 -2.31
C GLY A 138 -7.35 14.68 -3.07
N ALA A 139 -6.46 15.41 -2.42
CA ALA A 139 -5.05 15.43 -2.81
C ALA A 139 -4.33 14.25 -2.15
N PHE A 140 -3.27 13.75 -2.79
CA PHE A 140 -2.38 12.79 -2.15
C PHE A 140 -1.86 13.35 -0.82
N ASP A 141 -2.21 12.69 0.29
CA ASP A 141 -1.73 13.03 1.63
C ASP A 141 -0.54 12.14 1.99
N ALA A 142 0.65 12.74 1.95
CA ALA A 142 1.90 12.05 2.27
C ALA A 142 1.98 11.58 3.73
N GLU A 143 1.30 12.26 4.66
CA GLU A 143 1.28 11.89 6.08
C GLU A 143 0.36 10.69 6.32
N ALA A 144 -0.79 10.66 5.64
CA ALA A 144 -1.68 9.49 5.62
C ALA A 144 -0.94 8.27 5.05
N TRP A 145 -0.30 8.40 3.88
CA TRP A 145 0.46 7.32 3.27
C TRP A 145 1.60 6.78 4.16
N GLN A 146 2.34 7.66 4.83
CA GLN A 146 3.40 7.23 5.76
C GLN A 146 2.84 6.47 6.96
N THR A 147 1.69 6.90 7.48
CA THR A 147 1.01 6.21 8.58
C THR A 147 0.62 4.80 8.16
N ASP A 148 0.10 4.63 6.95
CA ASP A 148 -0.31 3.32 6.41
C ASP A 148 0.86 2.42 6.16
N ALA A 149 1.90 2.94 5.51
CA ALA A 149 3.13 2.20 5.26
C ALA A 149 3.76 1.73 6.58
N SER A 150 3.75 2.57 7.62
CA SER A 150 4.24 2.18 8.94
C SER A 150 3.39 1.06 9.57
N MET A 151 2.05 1.16 9.48
CA MET A 151 1.13 0.14 9.98
C MET A 151 1.37 -1.21 9.30
N LEU A 152 1.48 -1.21 7.96
CA LEU A 152 1.70 -2.39 7.14
C LEU A 152 3.07 -3.05 7.38
N LEU A 153 4.10 -2.27 7.71
CA LEU A 153 5.45 -2.78 7.91
C LEU A 153 5.75 -3.18 9.37
N THR A 154 4.99 -2.70 10.35
CA THR A 154 5.27 -2.99 11.77
C THR A 154 4.19 -3.81 12.46
N GLU A 155 2.95 -3.33 12.47
CA GLU A 155 1.88 -3.90 13.30
C GLU A 155 1.09 -4.98 12.57
N ALA A 156 0.86 -4.79 11.27
CA ALA A 156 0.25 -5.78 10.39
C ALA A 156 0.99 -7.13 10.40
N VAL A 157 2.32 -7.08 10.48
CA VAL A 157 3.18 -8.28 10.51
C VAL A 157 3.00 -9.06 11.82
N LYS A 158 2.66 -8.38 12.91
CA LYS A 158 2.58 -8.98 14.26
C LYS A 158 1.19 -9.48 14.61
N SER A 159 0.14 -8.87 14.06
CA SER A 159 -1.23 -9.13 14.47
C SER A 159 -2.21 -9.17 13.30
N THR A 160 -2.90 -10.30 13.18
CA THR A 160 -4.01 -10.49 12.24
C THR A 160 -5.23 -9.64 12.60
N SER A 161 -5.45 -9.33 13.89
CA SER A 161 -6.55 -8.46 14.31
C SER A 161 -6.31 -7.01 13.88
N ALA A 162 -5.07 -6.53 13.94
CA ALA A 162 -4.71 -5.20 13.50
C ALA A 162 -4.91 -5.04 11.98
N MET A 163 -4.52 -6.03 11.17
CA MET A 163 -4.80 -6.00 9.73
C MET A 163 -6.28 -6.04 9.41
N ARG A 164 -7.06 -6.82 10.16
CA ARG A 164 -8.51 -6.83 9.99
C ARG A 164 -9.11 -5.45 10.26
N GLU A 165 -8.72 -4.80 11.36
CA GLU A 165 -9.22 -3.47 11.70
C GLU A 165 -8.81 -2.43 10.66
N PHE A 166 -7.57 -2.49 10.16
CA PHE A 166 -7.09 -1.63 9.08
C PHE A 166 -7.85 -1.85 7.77
N ALA A 167 -8.06 -3.09 7.35
CA ALA A 167 -8.83 -3.41 6.15
C ALA A 167 -10.30 -2.95 6.24
N LEU A 168 -10.89 -3.00 7.43
CA LEU A 168 -12.26 -2.53 7.66
C LEU A 168 -12.36 -0.99 7.71
N SER A 169 -11.31 -0.29 8.16
CA SER A 169 -11.28 1.17 8.18
C SER A 169 -10.86 1.79 6.84
N ARG A 170 -10.09 1.05 6.02
CA ARG A 170 -9.56 1.48 4.72
C ARG A 170 -10.16 0.66 3.59
N GLN A 171 -11.32 1.07 3.08
CA GLN A 171 -11.98 0.34 1.97
C GLN A 171 -11.13 0.29 0.69
N HIS A 172 -10.39 1.36 0.37
CA HIS A 172 -9.48 1.39 -0.80
C HIS A 172 -8.37 0.33 -0.72
N TYR A 173 -7.90 0.04 0.49
CA TYR A 173 -6.80 -0.88 0.71
C TYR A 173 -7.18 -2.31 0.29
N VAL A 174 -8.41 -2.74 0.58
CA VAL A 174 -8.87 -4.09 0.23
C VAL A 174 -8.88 -4.29 -1.29
N GLY A 175 -9.35 -3.29 -2.04
CA GLY A 175 -9.32 -3.32 -3.51
C GLY A 175 -7.90 -3.38 -4.05
N GLN A 176 -7.01 -2.51 -3.54
CA GLN A 176 -5.60 -2.47 -3.94
C GLN A 176 -4.86 -3.77 -3.63
N ASP A 177 -5.06 -4.35 -2.43
CA ASP A 177 -4.43 -5.61 -2.02
C ASP A 177 -4.95 -6.79 -2.86
N TRP A 178 -6.24 -6.80 -3.20
CA TRP A 178 -6.80 -7.79 -4.13
C TRP A 178 -6.11 -7.74 -5.50
N LEU A 179 -5.99 -6.55 -6.09
CA LEU A 179 -5.30 -6.39 -7.38
C LEU A 179 -3.81 -6.76 -7.28
N HIS A 180 -3.17 -6.48 -6.15
CA HIS A 180 -1.80 -6.86 -5.87
C HIS A 180 -1.61 -8.38 -5.93
N VAL A 181 -2.46 -9.12 -5.20
CA VAL A 181 -2.43 -10.60 -5.17
C VAL A 181 -2.74 -11.18 -6.54
N CYS A 182 -3.79 -10.70 -7.22
CA CYS A 182 -4.11 -11.14 -8.59
C CYS A 182 -2.96 -10.88 -9.57
N SER A 183 -2.24 -9.76 -9.45
CA SER A 183 -1.08 -9.47 -10.28
C SER A 183 0.04 -10.50 -10.07
N TRP A 184 0.33 -10.85 -8.81
CA TRP A 184 1.32 -11.87 -8.48
C TRP A 184 0.95 -13.26 -8.99
N ASP A 185 -0.33 -13.63 -8.90
CA ASP A 185 -0.83 -14.92 -9.40
C ASP A 185 -0.71 -15.01 -10.93
N LEU A 186 -1.07 -13.94 -11.65
CA LEU A 186 -0.92 -13.90 -13.11
C LEU A 186 0.53 -13.96 -13.54
N ILE A 187 1.41 -13.18 -12.90
CA ILE A 187 2.85 -13.19 -13.18
C ILE A 187 3.43 -14.59 -12.90
N GLY A 188 3.06 -15.19 -11.77
CA GLY A 188 3.44 -16.55 -11.40
C GLY A 188 3.00 -17.58 -12.44
N ALA A 189 1.76 -17.51 -12.88
CA ALA A 189 1.21 -18.40 -13.91
C ALA A 189 1.94 -18.23 -15.26
N VAL A 190 2.24 -16.99 -15.68
CA VAL A 190 3.02 -16.71 -16.89
C VAL A 190 4.42 -17.33 -16.81
N VAL A 191 5.10 -17.21 -15.66
CA VAL A 191 6.42 -17.80 -15.46
C VAL A 191 6.35 -19.33 -15.48
N ILE A 192 5.42 -19.93 -14.74
CA ILE A 192 5.16 -21.38 -14.75
C ILE A 192 4.89 -21.88 -16.18
N TYR A 193 4.07 -21.16 -16.94
CA TYR A 193 3.72 -21.51 -18.30
C TYR A 193 4.95 -21.50 -19.22
N ARG A 194 5.76 -20.42 -19.19
CA ARG A 194 6.99 -20.32 -19.99
C ARG A 194 7.98 -21.43 -19.65
N ASP A 195 8.23 -21.65 -18.37
CA ASP A 195 9.12 -22.71 -17.88
C ASP A 195 8.62 -24.10 -18.30
N GLY A 196 7.31 -24.30 -18.29
CA GLY A 196 6.68 -25.54 -18.73
C GLY A 196 6.80 -25.80 -20.23
N LEU A 197 6.74 -24.75 -21.06
CA LEU A 197 7.01 -24.86 -22.50
C LEU A 197 8.46 -25.28 -22.75
N GLU A 198 9.42 -24.62 -22.10
CA GLU A 198 10.85 -24.90 -22.24
C GLU A 198 11.21 -26.33 -21.81
N LYS A 199 10.66 -26.79 -20.69
CA LYS A 199 10.95 -28.13 -20.14
C LYS A 199 10.04 -29.22 -20.71
N SER A 200 9.05 -28.85 -21.51
CA SER A 200 8.01 -29.75 -22.03
C SER A 200 7.34 -30.55 -20.90
N VAL A 201 6.90 -29.85 -19.84
CA VAL A 201 6.16 -30.41 -18.71
C VAL A 201 4.73 -29.88 -18.73
N THR A 202 3.78 -30.65 -18.19
CA THR A 202 2.39 -30.18 -18.06
C THR A 202 2.31 -29.05 -17.06
N THR A 203 1.56 -27.99 -17.39
CA THR A 203 1.40 -26.79 -16.54
C THR A 203 -0.04 -26.54 -16.11
N ARG A 204 -1.01 -27.28 -16.65
CA ARG A 204 -2.45 -27.00 -16.46
C ARG A 204 -2.85 -26.96 -14.98
N HIS A 205 -2.43 -27.97 -14.23
CA HIS A 205 -2.73 -28.09 -12.80
C HIS A 205 -2.05 -27.00 -11.99
N SER A 206 -0.80 -26.67 -12.31
CA SER A 206 -0.05 -25.61 -11.62
C SER A 206 -0.60 -24.22 -11.92
N VAL A 207 -1.02 -23.95 -13.15
CA VAL A 207 -1.67 -22.68 -13.54
C VAL A 207 -3.03 -22.52 -12.87
N LEU A 208 -3.85 -23.59 -12.82
CA LEU A 208 -5.13 -23.57 -12.10
C LEU A 208 -4.94 -23.36 -10.60
N LEU A 209 -3.92 -23.97 -10.00
CA LEU A 209 -3.58 -23.75 -8.60
C LEU A 209 -3.06 -22.34 -8.37
N CYS A 210 -2.30 -21.77 -9.31
CA CYS A 210 -1.79 -20.40 -9.21
C CYS A 210 -2.92 -19.36 -9.25
N GLN A 211 -4.01 -19.61 -9.99
CA GLN A 211 -5.19 -18.74 -10.05
C GLN A 211 -5.90 -18.55 -8.70
N VAL A 212 -5.87 -19.57 -7.83
CA VAL A 212 -6.62 -19.57 -6.56
C VAL A 212 -5.69 -19.47 -5.36
N LEU A 213 -4.49 -20.02 -5.49
CA LEU A 213 -3.49 -20.21 -4.44
C LEU A 213 -2.10 -20.01 -5.06
N GLY A 214 -1.74 -18.78 -5.43
CA GLY A 214 -0.49 -18.41 -6.10
C GLY A 214 0.73 -19.27 -5.74
N PRO A 215 1.19 -19.27 -4.47
CA PRO A 215 2.36 -20.04 -4.03
C PRO A 215 2.23 -21.56 -4.19
N VAL A 216 1.01 -22.11 -4.06
CA VAL A 216 0.76 -23.55 -4.24
C VAL A 216 0.95 -23.96 -5.69
N GLY A 217 0.60 -23.08 -6.64
CA GLY A 217 0.88 -23.29 -8.07
C GLY A 217 2.38 -23.47 -8.36
N TRP A 218 3.23 -22.66 -7.72
CA TRP A 218 4.69 -22.77 -7.85
C TRP A 218 5.24 -24.10 -7.31
N ILE A 219 4.79 -24.51 -6.12
CA ILE A 219 5.18 -25.79 -5.52
C ILE A 219 4.74 -26.95 -6.42
N SER A 220 3.51 -26.90 -6.91
CA SER A 220 2.96 -27.89 -7.84
C SER A 220 3.82 -28.04 -9.09
N HIS A 221 4.23 -26.92 -9.69
CA HIS A 221 5.06 -26.93 -10.90
C HIS A 221 6.47 -27.48 -10.63
N ALA A 222 7.08 -27.10 -9.50
CA ALA A 222 8.38 -27.59 -9.08
C ALA A 222 8.37 -29.12 -8.87
N LEU A 223 7.32 -29.65 -8.24
CA LEU A 223 7.12 -31.08 -8.04
C LEU A 223 6.98 -31.81 -9.38
N THR A 224 6.10 -31.33 -10.27
CA THR A 224 5.89 -31.94 -11.59
C THR A 224 7.14 -31.91 -12.44
N THR A 225 7.89 -30.80 -12.40
CA THR A 225 9.16 -30.67 -13.11
C THR A 225 10.19 -31.68 -12.60
N SER A 226 10.33 -31.81 -11.28
CA SER A 226 11.28 -32.74 -10.66
C SER A 226 10.93 -34.19 -11.00
N LEU A 227 9.66 -34.57 -10.87
CA LEU A 227 9.18 -35.92 -11.19
C LEU A 227 9.37 -36.26 -12.67
N THR A 228 9.02 -35.33 -13.57
CA THR A 228 9.18 -35.55 -15.02
C THR A 228 10.65 -35.75 -15.41
N ARG A 229 11.56 -35.00 -14.76
CA ARG A 229 13.00 -35.14 -15.00
C ARG A 229 13.55 -36.46 -14.48
N ALA A 230 13.13 -36.90 -13.29
CA ALA A 230 13.52 -38.19 -12.73
C ALA A 230 13.10 -39.35 -13.65
N LEU A 231 11.84 -39.38 -14.07
CA LEU A 231 11.30 -40.40 -14.96
C LEU A 231 12.00 -40.42 -16.34
N ARG A 232 12.34 -39.25 -16.88
CA ARG A 232 13.12 -39.16 -18.14
C ARG A 232 14.57 -39.60 -17.98
N GLY A 233 15.16 -39.42 -16.79
CA GLY A 233 16.51 -39.86 -16.48
C GLY A 233 16.61 -41.38 -16.43
N GLU A 234 15.65 -42.05 -15.79
CA GLU A 234 15.55 -43.51 -15.74
C GLU A 234 15.39 -44.11 -17.15
N ALA A 235 14.59 -43.49 -18.02
CA ALA A 235 14.37 -43.95 -19.40
C ALA A 235 15.62 -43.86 -20.30
N ARG A 236 16.67 -43.10 -19.92
CA ARG A 236 17.94 -43.01 -20.68
C ARG A 236 19.01 -43.97 -20.17
N GLY A 237 18.81 -44.61 -19.02
CA GLY A 237 19.76 -45.53 -18.39
C GLY A 237 19.41 -47.02 -18.53
N SER A 238 18.31 -47.34 -19.22
CA SER A 238 17.88 -48.70 -19.58
C SER A 238 18.02 -48.93 -21.08
#